data_AF-A0A7T0KQ43-F1
#
_entry.id   AF-A0A7T0KQ43-F1
#
_cell.length_a   1.000
_cell.length_b   1.000
_cell.length_c   1.000
_cell.angle_alpha   90.00
_cell.angle_beta   90.00
_cell.angle_gamma   90.00
#
_symmetry.space_group_name_H-M   'P 1'
#
loop_
_entity.id
_entity.type
_entity.pdbx_description
1 polymer ?
#
loop_
_entity_poly.entity_id
_entity_poly.type
_entity_poly.pdbx_seq_one_letter_code
_entity_poly.pdbx_strand_id
1 'polypeptide(L)'
;MSNFITANQAARQLADGFELQAGVRPSITASKVEVLVRTGVLENVNPSGNRILLSRDQVAEFLDNTTYVPDYEAFGIQDPIFRVSVVEQRSNPVYDLSGNLLREYSGFDYANRDGLSEEEQRGGFEGAWSISDENAEFLVETNGYLLPTTKGYVRADNIRRIVDYCLIEGSPRKFFHTEALDENDPFYADAATGFIIDVAPGRESGIDFDPVVEEDIDEDIEQEGITQEDVSDSEEGADLSLENLIELKMEQIRQLDELIARKEAEEEFKGQVEDDA
;
A
#
# COMPACT_ATOMS: atom_id res chain seq x y z
N MET A 1 -8.93 34.86 -13.47
CA MET A 1 -9.63 33.84 -12.64
C MET A 1 -8.66 33.38 -11.58
N SER A 2 -9.12 33.03 -10.37
CA SER A 2 -8.22 32.48 -9.33
C SER A 2 -7.54 31.21 -9.87
N ASN A 3 -6.21 31.17 -9.88
CA ASN A 3 -5.43 30.03 -10.40
C ASN A 3 -5.29 28.90 -9.37
N PHE A 4 -6.08 28.94 -8.30
CA PHE A 4 -6.00 28.01 -7.18
C PHE A 4 -7.24 27.13 -7.09
N ILE A 5 -7.04 25.89 -6.68
CA ILE A 5 -8.07 24.88 -6.50
C ILE A 5 -7.95 24.19 -5.14
N THR A 6 -9.08 23.69 -4.64
CA THR A 6 -9.12 22.90 -3.40
C THR A 6 -8.66 21.46 -3.64
N ALA A 7 -8.33 20.72 -2.57
CA ALA A 7 -7.98 19.30 -2.67
C ALA A 7 -9.06 18.45 -3.38
N ASN A 8 -10.35 18.75 -3.16
CA ASN A 8 -11.46 18.08 -3.87
C ASN A 8 -11.46 18.34 -5.38
N GLN A 9 -11.14 19.58 -5.78
CA GLN A 9 -11.07 19.94 -7.19
C GLN A 9 -9.83 19.34 -7.86
N ALA A 10 -8.69 19.34 -7.17
CA ALA A 10 -7.48 18.67 -7.64
C ALA A 10 -7.70 17.16 -7.79
N ALA A 11 -8.33 16.50 -6.81
CA ALA A 11 -8.64 15.07 -6.89
C ALA A 11 -9.49 14.72 -8.12
N ARG A 12 -10.51 15.53 -8.43
CA ARG A 12 -11.32 15.36 -9.65
C ARG A 12 -10.50 15.58 -10.91
N GLN A 13 -9.72 16.66 -10.97
CA GLN A 13 -8.88 16.97 -12.14
C GLN A 13 -7.85 15.86 -12.42
N LEU A 14 -7.23 15.30 -11.38
CA LEU A 14 -6.29 14.19 -11.51
C LEU A 14 -7.01 12.91 -11.97
N ALA A 15 -8.15 12.57 -11.35
CA ALA A 15 -8.92 11.40 -11.75
C ALA A 15 -9.41 11.50 -13.21
N ASP A 16 -9.91 12.66 -13.63
CA ASP A 16 -10.31 12.92 -15.02
C ASP A 16 -9.10 12.84 -15.97
N GLY A 17 -7.96 13.40 -15.56
CA GLY A 17 -6.72 13.38 -16.34
C GLY A 17 -6.19 11.97 -16.58
N PHE A 18 -6.10 11.16 -15.52
CA PHE A 18 -5.62 9.78 -15.63
C PHE A 18 -6.62 8.86 -16.34
N GLU A 19 -7.93 9.11 -16.21
CA GLU A 19 -8.95 8.43 -17.01
C GLU A 19 -8.77 8.70 -18.51
N LEU A 20 -8.42 9.93 -18.89
CA LEU A 20 -8.09 10.26 -20.28
C LEU A 20 -6.80 9.58 -20.76
N GLN A 21 -5.82 9.38 -19.88
CA GLN A 21 -4.56 8.70 -20.21
C GLN A 21 -4.75 7.19 -20.45
N ALA A 22 -5.47 6.50 -19.57
CA ALA A 22 -5.51 5.02 -19.55
C ALA A 22 -6.90 4.41 -19.83
N GLY A 23 -7.94 5.22 -20.00
CA GLY A 23 -9.32 4.76 -20.23
C GLY A 23 -10.02 4.20 -19.00
N VAL A 24 -9.35 4.18 -17.83
CA VAL A 24 -9.89 3.72 -16.55
C VAL A 24 -9.69 4.82 -15.51
N ARG A 25 -10.74 5.08 -14.71
CA ARG A 25 -10.72 6.15 -13.72
C ARG A 25 -10.12 5.69 -12.38
N PRO A 26 -8.99 6.25 -11.91
CA PRO A 26 -8.45 5.89 -10.60
C PRO A 26 -9.30 6.43 -9.45
N SER A 27 -9.21 5.76 -8.30
CA SER A 27 -9.78 6.25 -7.03
C SER A 27 -8.87 7.32 -6.41
N ILE A 28 -9.03 8.58 -6.81
CA ILE A 28 -8.34 9.74 -6.22
C ILE A 28 -9.31 10.55 -5.36
N THR A 29 -9.03 10.62 -4.07
CA THR A 29 -9.83 11.38 -3.09
C THR A 29 -9.09 12.62 -2.61
N ALA A 30 -9.81 13.57 -2.01
CA ALA A 30 -9.19 14.74 -1.39
C ALA A 30 -8.17 14.35 -0.31
N SER A 31 -8.43 13.29 0.45
CA SER A 31 -7.51 12.78 1.46
C SER A 31 -6.21 12.23 0.85
N LYS A 32 -6.26 11.62 -0.35
CA LYS A 32 -5.03 11.23 -1.07
C LYS A 32 -4.23 12.48 -1.46
N VAL A 33 -4.90 13.51 -2.00
CA VAL A 33 -4.26 14.78 -2.35
C VAL A 33 -3.63 15.46 -1.12
N GLU A 34 -4.30 15.45 0.03
CA GLU A 34 -3.74 15.98 1.28
C GLU A 34 -2.44 15.26 1.69
N VAL A 35 -2.37 13.95 1.48
CA VAL A 35 -1.14 13.18 1.76
C VAL A 35 -0.02 13.52 0.77
N LEU A 36 -0.34 13.66 -0.52
CA LEU A 36 0.62 14.13 -1.53
C LEU A 36 1.18 15.52 -1.18
N VAL A 37 0.35 16.37 -0.58
CA VAL A 37 0.81 17.68 -0.09
C VAL A 37 1.72 17.54 1.14
N ARG A 38 1.35 16.72 2.12
CA ARG A 38 2.17 16.52 3.33
C ARG A 38 3.54 15.91 3.05
N THR A 39 3.64 15.09 2.01
CA THR A 39 4.89 14.44 1.60
C THR A 39 5.71 15.27 0.63
N GLY A 40 5.23 16.46 0.24
CA GLY A 40 5.95 17.37 -0.64
C GLY A 40 5.86 17.05 -2.14
N VAL A 41 5.02 16.09 -2.54
CA VAL A 41 4.73 15.82 -3.97
C VAL A 41 3.98 16.98 -4.60
N LEU A 42 3.08 17.60 -3.84
CA LEU A 42 2.34 18.79 -4.24
C LEU A 42 2.56 19.91 -3.23
N GLU A 43 2.77 21.14 -3.71
CA GLU A 43 2.88 22.31 -2.84
C GLU A 43 1.49 22.85 -2.43
N ASN A 44 1.36 23.21 -1.15
CA ASN A 44 0.23 24.01 -0.65
C ASN A 44 0.54 25.50 -0.80
N VAL A 45 -0.12 26.17 -1.73
CA VAL A 45 0.04 27.61 -1.97
C VAL A 45 -0.57 28.50 -0.88
N ASN A 46 -1.26 27.89 0.09
CA ASN A 46 -1.88 28.58 1.23
C ASN A 46 -1.41 27.96 2.57
N PRO A 47 -0.11 28.10 2.91
CA PRO A 47 0.46 27.41 4.06
C PRO A 47 -0.10 27.90 5.40
N SER A 48 -0.52 29.16 5.48
CA SER A 48 -1.05 29.77 6.72
C SER A 48 -2.57 29.63 6.88
N GLY A 49 -3.27 29.07 5.89
CA GLY A 49 -4.72 28.94 5.92
C GLY A 49 -5.20 27.58 6.36
N ASN A 50 -6.43 27.51 6.88
CA ASN A 50 -7.06 26.28 7.37
C ASN A 50 -7.48 25.30 6.24
N ARG A 51 -7.13 25.59 4.99
CA ARG A 51 -7.52 24.81 3.82
C ARG A 51 -6.36 24.73 2.86
N ILE A 52 -6.06 23.51 2.41
CA ILE A 52 -5.11 23.26 1.33
C ILE A 52 -5.65 23.88 0.05
N LEU A 53 -4.82 24.71 -0.58
CA LEU A 53 -5.04 25.25 -1.91
C LEU A 53 -3.83 24.87 -2.77
N LEU A 54 -4.10 24.44 -4.00
CA LEU A 54 -3.08 24.05 -4.96
C LEU A 54 -3.15 24.97 -6.19
N SER A 55 -2.01 25.23 -6.81
CA SER A 55 -1.99 25.87 -8.14
C SER A 55 -2.56 24.90 -9.18
N ARG A 56 -3.39 25.39 -10.12
CA ARG A 56 -3.87 24.56 -11.23
C ARG A 56 -2.74 24.11 -12.14
N ASP A 57 -1.76 24.99 -12.37
CA ASP A 57 -0.63 24.71 -13.25
C ASP A 57 0.24 23.59 -12.68
N GLN A 58 0.47 23.59 -11.36
CA GLN A 58 1.21 22.52 -10.68
C GLN A 58 0.46 21.17 -10.74
N VAL A 59 -0.87 21.17 -10.64
CA VAL A 59 -1.66 19.94 -10.77
C VAL A 59 -1.64 19.41 -12.21
N ALA A 60 -1.60 20.30 -13.21
CA ALA A 60 -1.41 19.93 -14.60
C ALA A 60 0.00 19.39 -14.87
N GLU A 61 1.04 20.06 -14.37
CA GLU A 61 2.43 19.60 -14.47
C GLU A 61 2.62 18.23 -13.80
N PHE A 62 2.02 18.03 -12.61
CA PHE A 62 2.02 16.72 -11.97
C PHE A 62 1.38 15.66 -12.85
N LEU A 63 0.23 15.94 -13.47
CA LEU A 63 -0.43 15.01 -14.38
C LEU A 63 0.41 14.70 -15.61
N ASP A 64 1.08 15.70 -16.19
CA ASP A 64 1.92 15.56 -17.38
C ASP A 64 3.19 14.73 -17.10
N ASN A 65 3.74 14.83 -15.89
CA ASN A 65 4.93 14.10 -15.45
C ASN A 65 4.62 12.79 -14.72
N THR A 66 3.35 12.36 -14.68
CA THR A 66 2.94 11.15 -13.96
C THR A 66 2.22 10.19 -14.88
N THR A 67 2.72 8.95 -14.95
CA THR A 67 2.09 7.87 -15.69
C THR A 67 1.12 7.10 -14.79
N TYR A 68 -0.12 6.94 -15.22
CA TYR A 68 -1.08 6.08 -14.53
C TYR A 68 -0.93 4.62 -14.96
N VAL A 69 -0.76 3.71 -13.99
CA VAL A 69 -0.61 2.27 -14.18
C VAL A 69 -1.82 1.57 -13.54
N PRO A 70 -2.91 1.35 -14.30
CA PRO A 70 -4.09 0.63 -13.82
C PRO A 70 -3.88 -0.88 -13.74
N ASP A 71 -2.96 -1.40 -14.55
CA ASP A 71 -2.62 -2.80 -14.68
C ASP A 71 -1.13 -2.91 -15.00
N TYR A 72 -0.41 -3.74 -14.23
CA TYR A 72 1.02 -3.95 -14.38
C TYR A 72 1.34 -4.78 -15.63
N GLU A 73 0.47 -5.74 -15.99
CA GLU A 73 0.70 -6.61 -17.14
C GLU A 73 0.64 -5.79 -18.45
N ALA A 74 -0.35 -4.91 -18.58
CA ALA A 74 -0.43 -3.94 -19.68
C ALA A 74 0.79 -3.00 -19.75
N PHE A 75 1.52 -2.82 -18.65
CA PHE A 75 2.74 -2.02 -18.57
C PHE A 75 4.02 -2.84 -18.83
N GLY A 76 3.89 -4.14 -19.13
CA GLY A 76 5.01 -5.03 -19.41
C GLY A 76 5.73 -5.55 -18.16
N ILE A 77 5.10 -5.44 -16.99
CA ILE A 77 5.65 -5.92 -15.72
C ILE A 77 5.04 -7.29 -15.42
N GLN A 78 5.92 -8.29 -15.28
CA GLN A 78 5.55 -9.67 -14.93
C GLN A 78 6.19 -10.14 -13.62
N ASP A 79 7.15 -9.39 -13.10
CA ASP A 79 7.84 -9.76 -11.86
C ASP A 79 6.98 -9.37 -10.63
N PRO A 80 7.17 -10.05 -9.50
CA PRO A 80 6.46 -9.73 -8.27
C PRO A 80 6.68 -8.32 -7.79
N ILE A 81 5.62 -7.70 -7.28
CA ILE A 81 5.62 -6.33 -6.80
C ILE A 81 5.28 -6.35 -5.32
N PHE A 82 6.23 -5.97 -4.47
CA PHE A 82 5.99 -5.68 -3.08
C PHE A 82 5.71 -4.19 -2.89
N ARG A 83 4.41 -3.86 -2.77
CA ARG A 83 3.96 -2.50 -2.55
C ARG A 83 3.92 -2.20 -1.06
N VAL A 84 4.51 -1.07 -0.68
CA VAL A 84 4.52 -0.58 0.71
C VAL A 84 4.02 0.86 0.76
N SER A 85 3.35 1.22 1.85
CA SER A 85 2.86 2.58 2.07
C SER A 85 3.88 3.38 2.86
N VAL A 86 4.40 4.46 2.26
CA VAL A 86 5.33 5.40 2.90
C VAL A 86 4.62 6.71 3.24
N VAL A 87 5.05 7.31 4.36
CA VAL A 87 4.58 8.60 4.87
C VAL A 87 5.72 9.63 4.83
N GLU A 88 5.48 10.80 5.43
CA GLU A 88 6.49 11.83 5.63
C GLU A 88 7.76 11.31 6.30
N GLN A 89 8.89 11.87 5.88
CA GLN A 89 10.19 11.47 6.39
C GLN A 89 10.32 11.77 7.89
N ARG A 90 10.85 10.80 8.64
CA ARG A 90 11.09 10.91 10.08
C ARG A 90 12.24 9.99 10.52
N SER A 91 12.92 10.34 11.61
CA SER A 91 13.86 9.43 12.26
C SER A 91 13.11 8.19 12.77
N ASN A 92 13.62 7.01 12.42
CA ASN A 92 13.06 5.72 12.77
C ASN A 92 14.15 4.63 12.58
N PRO A 93 15.12 4.57 13.50
CA PRO A 93 16.27 3.70 13.36
C PRO A 93 15.86 2.22 13.43
N VAL A 94 16.48 1.40 12.59
CA VAL A 94 16.27 -0.05 12.52
C VAL A 94 17.63 -0.74 12.62
N TYR A 95 17.71 -1.78 13.42
CA TYR A 95 18.94 -2.52 13.69
C TYR A 95 18.79 -4.00 13.30
N ASP A 96 19.89 -4.61 12.86
CA ASP A 96 19.96 -6.06 12.64
C ASP A 96 20.09 -6.82 13.97
N LEU A 97 20.06 -8.16 13.91
CA LEU A 97 20.23 -9.02 15.09
C LEU A 97 21.58 -8.88 15.81
N SER A 98 22.59 -8.27 15.17
CA SER A 98 23.91 -8.01 15.75
C SER A 98 24.01 -6.60 16.37
N GLY A 99 22.94 -5.81 16.32
CA GLY A 99 22.90 -4.42 16.78
C GLY A 99 23.50 -3.40 15.81
N ASN A 100 23.77 -3.77 14.55
CA ASN A 100 24.23 -2.83 13.53
C ASN A 100 23.06 -2.01 13.00
N LEU A 101 23.28 -0.71 12.82
CA LEU A 101 22.28 0.17 12.22
C LEU A 101 22.11 -0.16 10.74
N LEU A 102 20.90 -0.57 10.36
CA LEU A 102 20.52 -0.81 8.97
C LEU A 102 20.09 0.47 8.26
N ARG A 103 19.37 1.33 8.98
CA ARG A 103 18.79 2.57 8.45
C ARG A 103 18.34 3.50 9.58
N GLU A 104 18.54 4.80 9.42
CA GLU A 104 18.19 5.82 10.42
C GLU A 104 16.81 6.49 10.19
N TYR A 105 16.39 6.65 8.93
CA TYR A 105 15.20 7.43 8.55
C TYR A 105 14.14 6.57 7.87
N SER A 106 12.86 6.92 8.02
CA SER A 106 11.73 6.32 7.28
C SER A 106 10.85 7.33 6.61
N GLY A 107 10.31 6.98 5.45
CA GLY A 107 9.40 7.83 4.69
C GLY A 107 10.15 8.72 3.69
N PHE A 108 9.42 9.59 3.02
CA PHE A 108 9.96 10.45 1.97
C PHE A 108 9.63 11.92 2.21
N ASP A 109 10.58 12.78 1.85
CA ASP A 109 10.38 14.20 1.63
C ASP A 109 10.69 14.51 0.17
N TYR A 110 9.63 14.52 -0.65
CA TYR A 110 9.77 14.77 -2.09
C TYR A 110 10.14 16.23 -2.40
N ALA A 111 9.91 17.17 -1.46
CA ALA A 111 10.21 18.57 -1.65
C ALA A 111 11.69 18.92 -1.40
N ASN A 112 12.39 18.15 -0.56
CA ASN A 112 13.79 18.40 -0.18
C ASN A 112 14.79 17.37 -0.73
N ARG A 113 14.41 16.56 -1.71
CA ARG A 113 15.20 15.40 -2.14
C ARG A 113 16.67 15.70 -2.43
N ASP A 114 16.96 16.76 -3.18
CA ASP A 114 18.33 17.14 -3.55
C ASP A 114 19.18 17.59 -2.35
N GLY A 115 18.53 17.92 -1.23
CA GLY A 115 19.16 18.25 0.05
C GLY A 115 19.33 17.04 0.98
N LEU A 116 18.77 15.88 0.65
CA LEU A 116 18.86 14.67 1.46
C LEU A 116 20.19 13.93 1.21
N SER A 117 20.82 13.48 2.29
CA SER A 117 21.94 12.54 2.23
C SER A 117 21.50 11.19 1.65
N GLU A 118 22.45 10.37 1.23
CA GLU A 118 22.18 9.01 0.72
C GLU A 118 21.45 8.15 1.76
N GLU A 119 21.81 8.28 3.05
CA GLU A 119 21.15 7.56 4.15
C GLU A 119 19.70 8.00 4.34
N GLU A 120 19.41 9.30 4.22
CA GLU A 120 18.07 9.85 4.28
C GLU A 120 17.22 9.41 3.08
N GLN A 121 17.82 9.33 1.88
CA GLN A 121 17.14 8.86 0.67
C GLN A 121 16.84 7.35 0.73
N ARG A 122 17.80 6.52 1.18
CA ARG A 122 17.59 5.09 1.45
C ARG A 122 16.44 4.88 2.42
N GLY A 123 16.28 5.78 3.38
CA GLY A 123 15.16 5.82 4.32
C GLY A 123 13.77 5.71 3.68
N GLY A 124 13.65 6.19 2.44
CA GLY A 124 12.40 6.25 1.72
C GLY A 124 12.08 5.02 0.88
N PHE A 125 13.07 4.25 0.40
CA PHE A 125 12.83 3.03 -0.39
C PHE A 125 13.32 1.75 0.28
N GLU A 126 14.42 1.75 1.05
CA GLU A 126 14.80 0.60 1.88
C GLU A 126 14.04 0.65 3.20
N GLY A 127 13.41 -0.47 3.56
CA GLY A 127 12.54 -0.47 4.71
C GLY A 127 12.45 -1.80 5.43
N ALA A 128 12.14 -1.67 6.70
CA ALA A 128 11.64 -2.75 7.54
C ALA A 128 10.17 -2.97 7.19
N TRP A 129 9.74 -4.15 6.75
CA TRP A 129 8.33 -4.39 6.41
C TRP A 129 7.83 -5.70 6.97
N SER A 130 6.57 -5.75 7.36
CA SER A 130 5.95 -6.98 7.83
C SER A 130 5.64 -7.85 6.61
N ILE A 131 6.27 -9.02 6.55
CA ILE A 131 6.14 -10.01 5.49
C ILE A 131 6.53 -11.37 6.07
N SER A 132 5.94 -12.46 5.59
CA SER A 132 6.34 -13.81 5.97
C SER A 132 7.74 -14.14 5.42
N ASP A 133 8.37 -15.17 5.97
CA ASP A 133 9.69 -15.60 5.51
C ASP A 133 9.61 -16.14 4.08
N GLU A 134 8.58 -16.93 3.78
CA GLU A 134 8.34 -17.51 2.45
C GLU A 134 8.18 -16.43 1.38
N ASN A 135 7.42 -15.38 1.68
CA ASN A 135 7.22 -14.27 0.75
C ASN A 135 8.46 -13.39 0.60
N ALA A 136 9.27 -13.24 1.66
CA ALA A 136 10.53 -12.52 1.57
C ALA A 136 11.55 -13.28 0.71
N GLU A 137 11.64 -14.61 0.89
CA GLU A 137 12.46 -15.49 0.05
C GLU A 137 12.02 -15.42 -1.41
N PHE A 138 10.72 -15.55 -1.68
CA PHE A 138 10.17 -15.45 -3.03
C PHE A 138 10.52 -14.12 -3.72
N LEU A 139 10.39 -12.98 -3.01
CA LEU A 139 10.74 -11.68 -3.55
C LEU A 139 12.24 -11.54 -3.87
N VAL A 140 13.12 -12.15 -3.08
CA VAL A 140 14.56 -12.16 -3.38
C VAL A 140 14.86 -13.08 -4.56
N GLU A 141 14.33 -14.30 -4.57
CA GLU A 141 14.61 -15.28 -5.64
C GLU A 141 14.16 -14.80 -7.02
N THR A 142 13.08 -14.01 -7.06
CA THR A 142 12.52 -13.46 -8.30
C THR A 142 13.05 -12.08 -8.66
N ASN A 143 13.93 -11.47 -7.85
CA ASN A 143 14.30 -10.07 -7.94
C ASN A 143 13.06 -9.16 -8.04
N GLY A 144 12.07 -9.38 -7.17
CA GLY A 144 10.83 -8.62 -7.14
C GLY A 144 11.06 -7.12 -6.95
N TYR A 145 10.08 -6.32 -7.33
CA TYR A 145 10.12 -4.88 -7.14
C TYR A 145 9.71 -4.49 -5.72
N LEU A 146 10.38 -3.46 -5.18
CA LEU A 146 9.91 -2.72 -4.02
C LEU A 146 9.33 -1.38 -4.48
N LEU A 147 8.03 -1.17 -4.22
CA LEU A 147 7.29 0.04 -4.60
C LEU A 147 6.90 0.82 -3.34
N PRO A 148 7.70 1.80 -2.91
CA PRO A 148 7.38 2.68 -1.79
C PRO A 148 6.39 3.77 -2.22
N THR A 149 5.10 3.49 -2.06
CA THR A 149 4.03 4.36 -2.52
C THR A 149 3.52 5.31 -1.44
N THR A 150 3.28 6.56 -1.81
CA THR A 150 2.49 7.53 -1.06
C THR A 150 1.09 7.57 -1.64
N LYS A 151 0.17 6.78 -1.08
CA LYS A 151 -1.23 6.68 -1.56
C LYS A 151 -1.34 6.35 -3.05
N GLY A 152 -0.49 5.43 -3.53
CA GLY A 152 -0.42 4.99 -4.92
C GLY A 152 0.60 5.76 -5.76
N TYR A 153 1.06 6.94 -5.32
CA TYR A 153 2.13 7.67 -6.02
C TYR A 153 3.51 7.12 -5.66
N VAL A 154 4.38 6.94 -6.64
CA VAL A 154 5.81 6.65 -6.44
C VAL A 154 6.62 7.34 -7.52
N ARG A 155 7.80 7.88 -7.18
CA ARG A 155 8.73 8.42 -8.19
C ARG A 155 9.53 7.28 -8.82
N ALA A 156 9.81 7.35 -10.12
CA ALA A 156 10.48 6.26 -10.85
C ALA A 156 11.78 5.79 -10.19
N ASP A 157 12.63 6.73 -9.77
CA ASP A 157 13.91 6.45 -9.13
C ASP A 157 13.83 5.95 -7.67
N ASN A 158 12.61 5.85 -7.11
CA ASN A 158 12.35 5.20 -5.83
C ASN A 158 11.91 3.75 -5.98
N ILE A 159 11.59 3.32 -7.20
CA ILE A 159 11.30 1.92 -7.50
C ILE A 159 12.64 1.19 -7.54
N ARG A 160 12.72 0.04 -6.88
CA ARG A 160 13.98 -0.72 -6.71
C ARG A 160 13.74 -2.20 -6.89
N ARG A 161 14.79 -2.94 -7.24
CA ARG A 161 14.80 -4.40 -7.21
C ARG A 161 15.24 -4.89 -5.84
N ILE A 162 14.51 -5.87 -5.29
CA ILE A 162 14.87 -6.54 -4.04
C ILE A 162 15.94 -7.59 -4.36
N VAL A 163 17.08 -7.52 -3.67
CA VAL A 163 18.23 -8.42 -3.94
C VAL A 163 18.60 -9.29 -2.75
N ASP A 164 18.24 -8.88 -1.54
CA ASP A 164 18.48 -9.64 -0.31
C ASP A 164 17.56 -9.12 0.81
N TYR A 165 17.41 -9.89 1.89
CA TYR A 165 16.78 -9.42 3.12
C TYR A 165 17.50 -9.90 4.37
N CYS A 166 17.37 -9.13 5.45
CA CYS A 166 17.85 -9.54 6.76
C CYS A 166 16.80 -9.38 7.86
N LEU A 167 17.01 -10.11 8.97
CA LEU A 167 16.16 -10.08 10.14
C LEU A 167 16.45 -8.85 11.00
N ILE A 168 15.38 -8.28 11.55
CA ILE A 168 15.44 -7.09 12.41
C ILE A 168 15.38 -7.52 13.89
N GLU A 169 16.19 -6.89 14.73
CA GLU A 169 16.17 -7.14 16.17
C GLU A 169 14.80 -6.88 16.79
N GLY A 170 14.26 -7.87 17.49
CA GLY A 170 13.00 -7.76 18.22
C GLY A 170 11.77 -7.49 17.35
N SER A 171 11.83 -7.75 16.04
CA SER A 171 10.73 -7.49 15.12
C SER A 171 10.50 -8.66 14.15
N PRO A 172 9.23 -9.01 13.86
CA PRO A 172 8.92 -9.96 12.79
C PRO A 172 9.18 -9.40 11.39
N ARG A 173 9.44 -8.09 11.29
CA ARG A 173 9.69 -7.39 10.02
C ARG A 173 11.02 -7.82 9.40
N LYS A 174 11.09 -7.70 8.08
CA LYS A 174 12.29 -7.92 7.26
C LYS A 174 12.82 -6.61 6.73
N PHE A 175 14.14 -6.46 6.70
CA PHE A 175 14.79 -5.34 6.03
C PHE A 175 15.24 -5.79 4.65
N PHE A 176 14.72 -5.16 3.59
CA PHE A 176 15.13 -5.48 2.22
C PHE A 176 16.29 -4.61 1.77
N HIS A 177 17.33 -5.26 1.26
CA HIS A 177 18.40 -4.62 0.49
C HIS A 177 17.96 -4.51 -0.97
N THR A 178 18.29 -3.38 -1.60
CA THR A 178 17.76 -3.08 -2.93
C THR A 178 18.76 -2.43 -3.87
N GLU A 179 18.54 -2.63 -5.17
CA GLU A 179 19.33 -2.05 -6.24
C GLU A 179 18.49 -1.15 -7.15
N ALA A 180 19.15 -0.22 -7.84
CA ALA A 180 18.50 0.64 -8.81
C ALA A 180 17.99 -0.18 -10.00
N LEU A 181 16.94 0.31 -10.66
CA LEU A 181 16.47 -0.29 -11.90
C LEU A 181 17.48 -0.12 -13.04
N ASP A 182 17.57 -1.12 -13.89
CA ASP A 182 18.31 -1.05 -15.15
C ASP A 182 17.62 -0.10 -16.14
N GLU A 183 18.40 0.48 -17.06
CA GLU A 183 17.88 1.41 -18.09
C GLU A 183 16.83 0.82 -19.04
N ASN A 184 16.72 -0.52 -19.07
CA ASN A 184 15.76 -1.26 -19.89
C ASN A 184 14.52 -1.73 -19.10
N ASP A 185 14.46 -1.47 -17.79
CA ASP A 185 13.34 -1.85 -16.95
C ASP A 185 12.09 -1.01 -17.31
N PRO A 186 10.87 -1.57 -17.37
CA PRO A 186 9.69 -0.80 -17.76
C PRO A 186 9.34 0.33 -16.78
N PHE A 187 9.74 0.24 -15.51
CA PHE A 187 9.62 1.33 -14.55
C PHE A 187 10.77 2.34 -14.60
N TYR A 188 11.80 2.09 -15.40
CA TYR A 188 12.87 3.05 -15.59
C TYR A 188 12.37 4.27 -16.37
N ALA A 189 12.46 5.42 -15.73
CA ALA A 189 12.14 6.71 -16.33
C ALA A 189 13.07 7.78 -15.77
N ASP A 190 12.99 9.00 -16.32
CA ASP A 190 13.72 10.11 -15.75
C ASP A 190 13.31 10.37 -14.29
N ALA A 191 14.19 11.01 -13.54
CA ALA A 191 13.96 11.29 -12.13
C ALA A 191 12.81 12.28 -11.88
N ALA A 192 12.27 12.94 -12.91
CA ALA A 192 11.11 13.81 -12.80
C ALA A 192 9.79 13.04 -12.95
N THR A 193 9.84 11.81 -13.49
CA THR A 193 8.67 10.99 -13.77
C THR A 193 8.16 10.29 -12.50
N GLY A 194 6.85 10.40 -12.29
CA GLY A 194 6.12 9.64 -11.29
C GLY A 194 5.22 8.57 -11.89
N PHE A 195 4.79 7.65 -11.06
CA PHE A 195 3.77 6.67 -11.35
C PHE A 195 2.63 6.80 -10.33
N ILE A 196 1.39 6.71 -10.80
CA ILE A 196 0.23 6.45 -9.96
C ILE A 196 -0.17 5.01 -10.22
N ILE A 197 -0.07 4.20 -9.19
CA ILE A 197 -0.43 2.79 -9.19
C ILE A 197 -1.83 2.67 -8.61
N ASP A 198 -2.74 1.97 -9.29
CA ASP A 198 -4.04 1.69 -8.70
C ASP A 198 -3.90 0.66 -7.58
N VAL A 199 -4.60 0.90 -6.46
CA VAL A 199 -4.51 0.06 -5.28
C VAL A 199 -5.91 -0.37 -4.91
N ALA A 200 -6.16 -1.67 -4.96
CA ALA A 200 -7.43 -2.24 -4.52
C ALA A 200 -7.75 -1.78 -3.08
N PRO A 201 -8.99 -1.34 -2.80
CA PRO A 201 -9.38 -0.91 -1.45
C PRO A 201 -9.05 -1.99 -0.40
N GLY A 202 -8.45 -1.58 0.73
CA GLY A 202 -8.12 -2.47 1.85
C GLY A 202 -6.70 -3.05 1.84
N ARG A 203 -5.90 -2.87 0.78
CA ARG A 203 -4.50 -3.32 0.71
C ARG A 203 -3.52 -2.15 0.90
N GLU A 204 -3.15 -1.84 2.15
CA GLU A 204 -2.18 -0.75 2.45
C GLU A 204 -0.71 -1.16 2.21
N SER A 205 -0.42 -2.45 2.32
CA SER A 205 0.84 -3.09 1.92
C SER A 205 0.54 -4.53 1.49
N GLY A 206 1.24 -5.06 0.49
CA GLY A 206 1.03 -6.42 0.01
C GLY A 206 1.83 -6.72 -1.24
N ILE A 207 1.92 -8.01 -1.56
CA ILE A 207 2.49 -8.48 -2.82
C ILE A 207 1.35 -8.55 -3.84
N ASP A 208 1.48 -7.84 -4.95
CA ASP A 208 0.44 -7.80 -5.99
C ASP A 208 0.47 -9.05 -6.90
N PHE A 209 1.56 -9.83 -6.88
CA PHE A 209 1.70 -11.15 -7.52
C PHE A 209 2.23 -12.16 -6.48
N ASP A 210 1.36 -12.57 -5.55
CA ASP A 210 1.71 -13.49 -4.48
C ASP A 210 1.27 -14.92 -4.85
N PRO A 211 2.20 -15.84 -5.18
CA PRO A 211 1.83 -17.21 -5.50
C PRO A 211 1.26 -17.96 -4.28
N VAL A 212 1.54 -17.51 -3.05
CA VAL A 212 1.03 -18.15 -1.82
C VAL A 212 -0.42 -17.76 -1.56
N VAL A 213 -0.86 -16.58 -2.01
CA VAL A 213 -2.26 -16.14 -1.88
C VAL A 213 -3.16 -16.78 -2.95
N GLU A 214 -2.60 -17.19 -4.09
CA GLU A 214 -3.38 -17.87 -5.14
C GLU A 214 -3.77 -19.32 -4.78
N GLU A 215 -3.11 -19.97 -3.81
CA GLU A 215 -3.47 -21.33 -3.36
C GLU A 215 -4.52 -21.38 -2.24
N ASP A 216 -4.86 -20.27 -1.58
CA ASP A 216 -5.81 -20.24 -0.44
C ASP A 216 -7.16 -19.55 -0.74
N ILE A 217 -7.45 -19.25 -2.01
CA ILE A 217 -8.83 -19.04 -2.47
C ILE A 217 -9.25 -20.31 -3.20
N ASP A 218 -9.24 -21.42 -2.46
CA ASP A 218 -9.98 -22.61 -2.85
C ASP A 218 -11.44 -22.19 -3.07
N GLU A 219 -11.90 -22.49 -4.27
CA GLU A 219 -13.27 -22.41 -4.77
C GLU A 219 -14.23 -23.36 -4.00
N ASP A 220 -14.13 -23.42 -2.69
CA ASP A 220 -14.97 -24.24 -1.79
C ASP A 220 -16.09 -23.42 -1.13
N ILE A 221 -16.69 -22.52 -1.90
CA ILE A 221 -18.14 -22.30 -1.75
C ILE A 221 -18.80 -23.25 -2.75
N GLU A 222 -18.87 -24.52 -2.35
CA GLU A 222 -19.72 -25.49 -3.00
C GLU A 222 -21.12 -24.89 -3.13
N GLN A 223 -21.47 -24.63 -4.38
CA GLN A 223 -22.82 -24.48 -4.85
C GLN A 223 -23.58 -25.78 -4.52
N GLU A 224 -24.20 -25.86 -3.33
CA GLU A 224 -25.36 -26.72 -3.18
C GLU A 224 -26.50 -26.12 -4.01
N GLY A 225 -26.62 -26.66 -5.22
CA GLY A 225 -27.50 -26.19 -6.25
C GLY A 225 -28.98 -26.18 -5.87
N ILE A 226 -29.65 -25.11 -6.30
CA ILE A 226 -31.04 -25.19 -6.71
C ILE A 226 -31.08 -24.71 -8.15
N THR A 227 -31.25 -25.67 -9.06
CA THR A 227 -31.41 -25.48 -10.50
C THR A 227 -32.60 -24.56 -10.80
N GLN A 228 -32.34 -23.57 -11.67
CA GLN A 228 -33.35 -22.77 -12.36
C GLN A 228 -34.18 -23.65 -13.30
N GLU A 229 -35.37 -24.05 -12.86
CA GLU A 229 -36.53 -24.28 -13.74
C GLU A 229 -37.78 -23.86 -12.96
N ASP A 230 -38.12 -22.57 -13.01
CA ASP A 230 -39.43 -22.12 -13.51
C ASP A 230 -39.60 -20.60 -13.36
N VAL A 231 -40.07 -20.03 -14.45
CA VAL A 231 -40.36 -18.63 -14.68
C VAL A 231 -41.70 -18.27 -14.04
N SER A 232 -41.76 -17.25 -13.17
CA SER A 232 -42.78 -16.19 -13.21
C SER A 232 -42.79 -15.30 -11.96
N ASP A 233 -42.75 -13.99 -12.18
CA ASP A 233 -43.46 -12.92 -11.45
C ASP A 233 -43.50 -12.95 -9.90
N SER A 234 -42.64 -12.15 -9.25
CA SER A 234 -43.07 -11.29 -8.12
C SER A 234 -41.95 -10.36 -7.65
N GLU A 235 -42.29 -9.07 -7.55
CA GLU A 235 -41.59 -8.03 -6.79
C GLU A 235 -41.41 -8.45 -5.32
N GLU A 236 -40.20 -8.30 -4.75
CA GLU A 236 -39.94 -7.88 -3.35
C GLU A 236 -38.45 -8.06 -2.99
N GLY A 237 -37.78 -6.95 -2.65
CA GLY A 237 -36.43 -6.97 -2.07
C GLY A 237 -36.50 -7.39 -0.60
N ALA A 238 -35.77 -8.45 -0.24
CA ALA A 238 -35.61 -8.86 1.15
C ALA A 238 -34.61 -7.93 1.86
N ASP A 239 -35.15 -6.87 2.47
CA ASP A 239 -34.46 -6.02 3.43
C ASP A 239 -34.20 -6.85 4.70
N LEU A 240 -32.94 -7.20 4.98
CA LEU A 240 -32.57 -7.85 6.24
C LEU A 240 -32.81 -6.85 7.37
N SER A 241 -33.75 -7.16 8.26
CA SER A 241 -34.11 -6.27 9.37
C SER A 241 -32.88 -5.98 10.25
N LEU A 242 -32.83 -4.76 10.79
CA LEU A 242 -31.77 -4.31 11.69
C LEU A 242 -31.57 -5.27 12.88
N GLU A 243 -32.65 -5.94 13.31
CA GLU A 243 -32.64 -6.93 14.39
C GLU A 243 -31.84 -8.18 14.02
N ASN A 244 -31.99 -8.69 12.79
CA ASN A 244 -31.21 -9.83 12.30
C ASN A 244 -29.71 -9.49 12.22
N LEU A 245 -29.36 -8.27 11.83
CA LEU A 245 -27.97 -7.81 11.80
C LEU A 245 -27.38 -7.66 13.22
N ILE A 246 -28.18 -7.23 14.19
CA ILE A 246 -27.77 -7.13 15.59
C ILE A 246 -27.53 -8.51 16.19
N GLU A 247 -28.42 -9.48 15.95
CA GLU A 247 -28.23 -10.87 16.41
C GLU A 247 -26.96 -11.49 15.83
N LEU A 248 -26.72 -11.27 14.52
CA LEU A 248 -25.53 -11.79 13.85
C LEU A 248 -24.23 -11.18 14.42
N LYS A 249 -24.26 -9.90 14.77
CA LYS A 249 -23.11 -9.23 15.40
C LYS A 249 -22.89 -9.65 16.84
N MET A 250 -23.94 -9.89 17.61
CA MET A 250 -23.81 -10.41 18.98
C MET A 250 -23.22 -11.82 19.00
N GLU A 251 -23.61 -12.68 18.05
CA GLU A 251 -23.05 -14.03 17.94
C GLU A 251 -21.56 -14.00 17.55
N GLN A 252 -21.15 -13.08 16.65
CA GLN A 252 -19.74 -12.88 16.32
C GLN A 252 -18.91 -12.41 17.53
N ILE A 253 -19.47 -11.52 18.36
CA ILE A 253 -18.79 -11.07 19.60
C ILE A 253 -18.63 -12.23 20.58
N ARG A 254 -19.67 -13.06 20.75
CA ARG A 254 -19.62 -14.24 21.62
C ARG A 254 -18.52 -15.22 21.22
N GLN A 255 -18.35 -15.46 19.92
CA GLN A 255 -17.29 -16.33 19.40
C GLN A 255 -15.89 -15.75 19.63
N LEU A 256 -15.74 -14.43 19.50
CA LEU A 256 -14.49 -13.73 19.82
C LEU A 256 -14.12 -13.82 21.31
N ASP A 257 -15.09 -13.66 22.20
CA ASP A 257 -14.86 -13.79 23.65
C ASP A 257 -14.42 -15.22 24.03
N GLU A 258 -15.00 -16.24 23.38
CA GLU A 258 -14.64 -17.64 23.59
C GLU A 258 -13.20 -17.95 23.10
N LEU A 259 -12.79 -17.34 21.98
CA LEU A 259 -11.42 -17.45 21.46
C LEU A 259 -10.40 -16.75 22.36
N ILE A 260 -10.75 -15.58 22.91
CA ILE A 260 -9.90 -14.84 23.85
C ILE A 260 -9.69 -15.68 25.12
N ALA A 261 -10.77 -16.21 25.71
CA ALA A 261 -10.68 -17.04 26.91
C ALA A 261 -9.82 -18.31 26.69
N ARG A 262 -9.93 -18.92 25.52
CA ARG A 262 -9.09 -20.07 25.15
C ARG A 262 -7.62 -19.71 25.05
N LYS A 263 -7.30 -18.55 24.48
CA LYS A 263 -5.93 -18.07 24.35
C LYS A 263 -5.31 -17.71 25.70
N GLU A 264 -6.07 -17.08 26.59
CA GLU A 264 -5.61 -16.78 27.96
C GLU A 264 -5.31 -18.07 28.74
N ALA A 265 -6.15 -19.11 28.60
CA ALA A 265 -5.91 -20.41 29.22
C ALA A 265 -4.65 -21.11 28.67
N GLU A 266 -4.36 -20.97 27.38
CA GLU A 266 -3.15 -21.52 26.75
C GLU A 266 -1.87 -20.78 27.21
N GLU A 267 -1.95 -19.47 27.47
CA GLU A 267 -0.84 -18.68 28.02
C GLU A 267 -0.59 -18.99 29.51
N GLU A 268 -1.64 -19.17 30.31
CA GLU A 268 -1.52 -19.57 31.73
C GLU A 268 -0.93 -20.98 31.88
N PHE A 269 -1.28 -21.90 30.98
CA PHE A 269 -0.71 -23.24 30.94
C PHE A 269 0.78 -23.23 30.55
N LYS A 270 1.20 -22.36 29.62
CA LYS A 270 2.61 -22.20 29.26
C LYS A 270 3.45 -21.62 30.40
N GLY A 271 2.90 -20.65 31.14
CA GLY A 271 3.58 -20.07 32.31
C GLY A 271 3.84 -21.08 33.43
N GLN A 272 2.92 -22.02 33.67
CA GLN A 272 3.11 -23.07 34.69
C GLN A 272 4.17 -24.13 34.31
N VAL A 273 4.36 -24.38 33.01
CA VAL A 273 5.37 -25.35 32.54
C VAL A 273 6.79 -24.78 32.63
N GLU A 274 6.95 -23.45 32.57
CA GLU A 274 8.25 -22.79 32.72
C GLU A 274 8.68 -22.62 34.18
N ASP A 275 7.75 -22.55 35.14
CA ASP A 275 8.06 -22.45 36.58
C ASP A 275 8.47 -23.78 37.23
N ASP A 276 8.15 -24.93 36.61
CA ASP A 276 8.46 -26.28 37.10
C ASP A 276 9.70 -26.93 36.43
N ALA A 277 10.44 -26.21 35.57
CA ALA A 277 11.64 -26.65 34.86
C ALA A 277 12.93 -26.00 35.39
#